data_AF-A0A208XHZ0-F1
#
_entry.id   AF-A0A208XHZ0-F1
#
_cell.length_a   1.000
_cell.length_b   1.000
_cell.length_c   1.000
_cell.angle_alpha   90.00
_cell.angle_beta   90.00
_cell.angle_gamma   90.00
#
_symmetry.space_group_name_H-M   'P 1'
#
loop_
_entity.id
_entity.type
_entity.pdbx_description
1 polymer ?
#
loop_
_entity_poly.entity_id
_entity_poly.type
_entity_poly.pdbx_seq_one_letter_code
_entity_poly.pdbx_strand_id
1 'polypeptide(L)'
;MLACAAAMAAGAQSYPHRPVRVIVPYPPGGTVDAVARVFADSLGQQLGQTFVVENRAGASGSIGSEAVARAPADGYTLLVNASTFAASPLLLKSLPYDINKDFTPITNLGEVPLLVTANPAVPARNLREFIDLARQQPGKHFFGASAAGSASHLAEAAISYEAKADVPIVLYKGTGPALTDLMGGHISAVIDAVPSSLPPVKAGRTKALAVTSAQRLPALPDVPTVAESGLPGFEMVSWYGLWGPAKLPADVVGTLHEAVRKAIDSPRVKQVLSEQSFVGKATAPEAFAAYVRAEHAKYAKLIKAANITIE
;
A
#
# COMPACT_ATOMS: atom_id res chain seq x y z
N MET A 1 -62.16 -7.88 -27.75
CA MET A 1 -60.87 -7.16 -27.78
C MET A 1 -60.02 -7.69 -26.64
N LEU A 2 -59.06 -8.57 -26.90
CA LEU A 2 -58.06 -8.99 -25.91
C LEU A 2 -56.94 -7.95 -25.91
N ALA A 3 -56.76 -7.24 -24.80
CA ALA A 3 -55.62 -6.36 -24.60
C ALA A 3 -54.44 -7.19 -24.09
N CYS A 4 -53.45 -7.43 -24.96
CA CYS A 4 -52.15 -7.95 -24.54
C CYS A 4 -51.40 -6.86 -23.77
N ALA A 5 -51.33 -7.02 -22.45
CA ALA A 5 -50.42 -6.25 -21.62
C ALA A 5 -48.98 -6.73 -21.90
N ALA A 6 -48.23 -5.95 -22.67
CA ALA A 6 -46.79 -6.15 -22.82
C ALA A 6 -46.13 -5.82 -21.47
N ALA A 7 -45.75 -6.86 -20.73
CA ALA A 7 -44.86 -6.73 -19.59
C ALA A 7 -43.51 -6.23 -20.11
N MET A 8 -43.27 -4.94 -19.98
CA MET A 8 -41.97 -4.35 -20.24
C MET A 8 -41.01 -4.94 -19.20
N ALA A 9 -40.20 -5.91 -19.62
CA ALA A 9 -39.08 -6.37 -18.82
C ALA A 9 -38.22 -5.14 -18.53
N ALA A 10 -38.25 -4.66 -17.29
CA ALA A 10 -37.31 -3.67 -16.82
C ALA A 10 -35.92 -4.31 -16.92
N GLY A 11 -35.23 -4.05 -18.03
CA GLY A 11 -33.86 -4.50 -18.22
C GLY A 11 -33.04 -3.96 -17.06
N ALA A 12 -32.57 -4.83 -16.18
CA ALA A 12 -31.60 -4.48 -15.17
C ALA A 12 -30.46 -3.75 -15.89
N GLN A 13 -30.33 -2.44 -15.68
CA GLN A 13 -29.25 -1.68 -16.28
C GLN A 13 -27.94 -2.28 -15.78
N SER A 14 -27.15 -2.84 -16.69
CA SER A 14 -25.87 -3.44 -16.35
C SER A 14 -25.00 -2.39 -15.64
N TYR A 15 -24.52 -2.73 -14.44
CA TYR A 15 -23.53 -1.93 -13.75
C TYR A 15 -22.22 -1.87 -14.56
N PRO A 16 -21.52 -0.73 -14.62
CA PRO A 16 -21.96 0.61 -14.21
C PRO A 16 -22.73 1.35 -15.34
N HIS A 17 -23.68 2.21 -14.97
CA HIS A 17 -24.47 3.05 -15.91
C HIS A 17 -24.29 4.56 -15.67
N ARG A 18 -23.39 4.94 -14.78
CA ARG A 18 -22.98 6.32 -14.48
C ARG A 18 -21.52 6.33 -13.99
N PRO A 19 -20.87 7.50 -13.87
CA PRO A 19 -19.49 7.57 -13.37
C PRO A 19 -19.33 6.96 -11.97
N VAL A 20 -18.22 6.25 -11.77
CA VAL A 20 -17.81 5.63 -10.50
C VAL A 20 -16.72 6.47 -9.86
N ARG A 21 -16.82 6.74 -8.56
CA ARG A 21 -15.82 7.47 -7.79
C ARG A 21 -14.85 6.48 -7.15
N VAL A 22 -13.55 6.71 -7.30
CA VAL A 22 -12.48 5.90 -6.71
C VAL A 22 -11.72 6.78 -5.72
N ILE A 23 -12.00 6.60 -4.44
CA ILE A 23 -11.37 7.38 -3.37
C ILE A 23 -9.98 6.83 -3.08
N VAL A 24 -8.98 7.71 -3.10
CA VAL A 24 -7.61 7.43 -2.69
C VAL A 24 -7.32 8.29 -1.45
N PRO A 25 -7.07 7.70 -0.27
CA PRO A 25 -6.96 8.46 0.98
C PRO A 25 -5.56 9.06 1.20
N TYR A 26 -4.86 9.42 0.12
CA TYR A 26 -3.49 9.94 0.10
C TYR A 26 -3.39 11.15 -0.85
N PRO A 27 -2.40 12.04 -0.64
CA PRO A 27 -2.11 13.12 -1.60
C PRO A 27 -1.81 12.57 -3.01
N PRO A 28 -2.10 13.36 -4.07
CA PRO A 28 -1.79 12.96 -5.44
C PRO A 28 -0.27 12.84 -5.69
N GLY A 29 0.10 12.05 -6.71
CA GLY A 29 1.49 11.90 -7.15
C GLY A 29 2.32 10.81 -6.47
N GLY A 30 1.76 10.11 -5.48
CA GLY A 30 2.37 8.91 -4.90
C GLY A 30 2.03 7.62 -5.68
N THR A 31 2.71 6.53 -5.33
CA THR A 31 2.51 5.22 -5.99
C THR A 31 1.06 4.71 -5.89
N VAL A 32 0.37 4.92 -4.76
CA VAL A 32 -1.06 4.56 -4.62
C VAL A 32 -1.94 5.30 -5.63
N ASP A 33 -1.69 6.60 -5.82
CA ASP A 33 -2.43 7.44 -6.77
C ASP A 33 -2.16 7.02 -8.23
N ALA A 34 -0.90 6.77 -8.58
CA ALA A 34 -0.52 6.29 -9.91
C ALA A 34 -1.18 4.94 -10.26
N VAL A 35 -1.16 3.99 -9.32
CA VAL A 35 -1.81 2.68 -9.48
C VAL A 35 -3.34 2.84 -9.57
N ALA A 36 -3.96 3.63 -8.70
CA ALA A 36 -5.40 3.86 -8.74
C ALA A 36 -5.86 4.45 -10.08
N ARG A 37 -5.13 5.42 -10.62
CA ARG A 37 -5.44 6.07 -11.91
C ARG A 37 -5.34 5.10 -13.08
N VAL A 38 -4.27 4.31 -13.18
CA VAL A 38 -4.13 3.40 -14.32
C VAL A 38 -5.18 2.27 -14.30
N PHE A 39 -5.57 1.79 -13.12
CA PHE A 39 -6.69 0.87 -13.00
C PHE A 39 -8.03 1.54 -13.31
N ALA A 40 -8.29 2.75 -12.79
CA ALA A 40 -9.51 3.49 -13.09
C ALA A 40 -9.68 3.74 -14.60
N ASP A 41 -8.64 4.17 -15.29
CA ASP A 41 -8.64 4.37 -16.74
C ASP A 41 -8.98 3.06 -17.48
N SER A 42 -8.34 1.95 -17.09
CA SER A 42 -8.60 0.63 -17.70
C SER A 42 -10.01 0.13 -17.42
N LEU A 43 -10.51 0.26 -16.20
CA LEU A 43 -11.87 -0.11 -15.82
C LEU A 43 -12.88 0.71 -16.62
N GLY A 44 -12.63 2.01 -16.80
CA GLY A 44 -13.54 2.86 -17.55
C GLY A 44 -13.62 2.51 -19.04
N GLN A 45 -12.49 2.15 -19.65
CA GLN A 45 -12.46 1.63 -21.03
C GLN A 45 -13.21 0.30 -21.15
N GLN A 46 -13.07 -0.60 -20.18
CA GLN A 46 -13.70 -1.93 -20.21
C GLN A 46 -15.20 -1.89 -19.93
N LEU A 47 -15.63 -1.02 -19.02
CA LEU A 47 -16.99 -0.99 -18.48
C LEU A 47 -17.85 0.14 -19.08
N GLY A 48 -17.28 0.98 -19.95
CA GLY A 48 -18.02 2.00 -20.70
C GLY A 48 -18.50 3.19 -19.86
N GLN A 49 -17.92 3.40 -18.67
CA GLN A 49 -18.23 4.53 -17.78
C GLN A 49 -16.95 5.13 -17.21
N THR A 50 -16.96 6.41 -16.85
CA THR A 50 -15.78 7.05 -16.26
C THR A 50 -15.57 6.58 -14.82
N PHE A 51 -14.33 6.21 -14.47
CA PHE A 51 -13.89 6.00 -13.10
C PHE A 51 -13.03 7.18 -12.68
N VAL A 52 -13.53 8.01 -11.75
CA VAL A 52 -12.90 9.26 -11.35
C VAL A 52 -12.12 9.04 -10.05
N VAL A 53 -10.79 9.22 -10.11
CA VAL A 53 -9.94 9.16 -8.91
C VAL A 53 -10.03 10.47 -8.13
N GLU A 54 -10.40 10.38 -6.85
CA GLU A 54 -10.49 11.49 -5.91
C GLU A 54 -9.53 11.29 -4.73
N ASN A 55 -8.55 12.18 -4.58
CA ASN A 55 -7.65 12.16 -3.44
C ASN A 55 -8.33 12.82 -2.21
N ARG A 56 -8.54 12.05 -1.14
CA ARG A 56 -9.12 12.51 0.14
C ARG A 56 -8.17 12.21 1.30
N ALA A 57 -7.06 12.93 1.34
CA ALA A 57 -6.01 12.75 2.34
C ALA A 57 -6.39 13.30 3.73
N GLY A 58 -5.68 12.84 4.75
CA GLY A 58 -5.77 13.34 6.13
C GLY A 58 -6.04 12.24 7.16
N ALA A 59 -5.64 12.50 8.41
CA ALA A 59 -5.79 11.58 9.55
C ALA A 59 -5.37 10.12 9.22
N SER A 60 -4.16 9.95 8.67
CA SER A 60 -3.61 8.65 8.24
C SER A 60 -4.52 7.87 7.27
N GLY A 61 -5.27 8.59 6.45
CA GLY A 61 -6.17 8.04 5.44
C GLY A 61 -7.57 7.69 5.95
N SER A 62 -7.87 7.96 7.22
CA SER A 62 -9.19 7.67 7.79
C SER A 62 -10.30 8.53 7.18
N ILE A 63 -10.03 9.80 6.82
CA ILE A 63 -11.03 10.69 6.20
C ILE A 63 -11.57 10.13 4.89
N GLY A 64 -10.68 9.72 3.98
CA GLY A 64 -11.09 9.13 2.70
C GLY A 64 -11.77 7.78 2.89
N SER A 65 -11.27 6.96 3.82
CA SER A 65 -11.85 5.63 4.10
C SER A 65 -13.25 5.73 4.72
N GLU A 66 -13.48 6.66 5.64
CA GLU A 66 -14.80 6.93 6.24
C GLU A 66 -15.82 7.35 5.18
N ALA A 67 -15.41 8.20 4.23
CA ALA A 67 -16.30 8.62 3.14
C ALA A 67 -16.79 7.44 2.29
N VAL A 68 -15.98 6.38 2.14
CA VAL A 68 -16.40 5.15 1.45
C VAL A 68 -17.24 4.26 2.37
N ALA A 69 -16.85 4.09 3.64
CA ALA A 69 -17.62 3.30 4.61
C ALA A 69 -19.08 3.77 4.74
N ARG A 70 -19.31 5.08 4.65
CA ARG A 70 -20.65 5.70 4.74
C ARG A 70 -21.39 5.79 3.40
N ALA A 71 -20.77 5.38 2.30
CA ALA A 71 -21.39 5.48 0.97
C ALA A 71 -22.49 4.42 0.77
N PRO A 72 -23.47 4.66 -0.12
CA PRO A 72 -24.41 3.64 -0.53
C PRO A 72 -23.68 2.40 -1.09
N ALA A 73 -24.19 1.21 -0.77
CA ALA A 73 -23.65 -0.06 -1.26
C ALA A 73 -24.04 -0.37 -2.72
N ASP A 74 -23.87 0.60 -3.61
CA ASP A 74 -24.32 0.56 -5.01
C ASP A 74 -23.17 0.46 -6.03
N GLY A 75 -21.93 0.42 -5.57
CA GLY A 75 -20.73 0.27 -6.41
C GLY A 75 -20.21 1.56 -7.02
N TYR A 76 -20.80 2.72 -6.74
CA TYR A 76 -20.39 3.99 -7.35
C TYR A 76 -19.41 4.79 -6.49
N THR A 77 -19.07 4.30 -5.31
CA THR A 77 -17.99 4.84 -4.47
C THR A 77 -17.11 3.68 -4.01
N LEU A 78 -15.87 3.67 -4.49
CA LEU A 78 -14.87 2.64 -4.21
C LEU A 78 -13.69 3.24 -3.45
N LEU A 79 -12.91 2.39 -2.80
CA LEU A 79 -11.71 2.74 -2.06
C LEU A 79 -10.50 2.02 -2.67
N VAL A 80 -9.48 2.77 -3.05
CA VAL A 80 -8.13 2.21 -3.25
C VAL A 80 -7.26 2.66 -2.09
N ASN A 81 -6.74 1.69 -1.33
CA ASN A 81 -5.95 1.96 -0.15
C ASN A 81 -4.73 1.03 -0.06
N ALA A 82 -3.72 1.44 0.69
CA ALA A 82 -2.51 0.67 0.94
C ALA A 82 -2.63 -0.22 2.16
N SER A 83 -1.61 -1.06 2.37
CA SER A 83 -1.50 -2.02 3.47
C SER A 83 -1.65 -1.39 4.85
N THR A 84 -1.32 -0.09 4.99
CA THR A 84 -1.59 0.73 6.19
C THR A 84 -3.03 0.59 6.66
N PHE A 85 -4.00 0.44 5.74
CA PHE A 85 -5.42 0.26 6.09
C PHE A 85 -5.65 -0.93 7.02
N ALA A 86 -4.92 -2.03 6.82
CA ALA A 86 -4.98 -3.22 7.67
C ALA A 86 -4.20 -3.07 8.98
N ALA A 87 -3.30 -2.09 9.10
CA ALA A 87 -2.56 -1.80 10.33
C ALA A 87 -3.23 -0.72 11.18
N SER A 88 -3.97 0.19 10.55
CA SER A 88 -4.57 1.37 11.19
C SER A 88 -5.35 1.08 12.48
N PRO A 89 -6.23 0.05 12.57
CA PRO A 89 -6.98 -0.23 13.80
C PRO A 89 -6.13 -0.64 15.00
N LEU A 90 -4.88 -1.06 14.76
CA LEU A 90 -3.97 -1.54 15.80
C LEU A 90 -3.19 -0.40 16.45
N LEU A 91 -3.14 0.76 15.80
CA LEU A 91 -2.31 1.89 16.21
C LEU A 91 -3.19 3.09 16.55
N LEU A 92 -4.22 3.36 15.75
CA LEU A 92 -5.06 4.55 15.94
C LEU A 92 -6.11 4.29 17.03
N LYS A 93 -6.07 5.10 18.10
CA LYS A 93 -6.97 4.99 19.27
C LYS A 93 -8.46 5.05 18.92
N SER A 94 -8.82 5.74 17.85
CA SER A 94 -10.20 5.86 17.38
C SER A 94 -10.22 5.92 15.86
N LEU A 95 -10.94 4.98 15.25
CA LEU A 95 -11.29 5.00 13.83
C LEU A 95 -12.80 5.17 13.70
N PRO A 96 -13.28 5.96 12.73
CA PRO A 96 -14.71 6.12 12.47
C PRO A 96 -15.34 4.96 11.69
N TYR A 97 -14.63 3.82 11.57
CA TYR A 97 -15.05 2.63 10.83
C TYR A 97 -14.33 1.37 11.36
N ASP A 98 -14.90 0.20 11.06
CA ASP A 98 -14.32 -1.12 11.25
C ASP A 98 -13.92 -1.69 9.88
N ILE A 99 -12.62 -1.95 9.67
CA ILE A 99 -12.09 -2.41 8.38
C ILE A 99 -12.64 -3.76 7.91
N ASN A 100 -13.18 -4.58 8.81
CA ASN A 100 -13.74 -5.89 8.49
C ASN A 100 -15.25 -5.86 8.29
N LYS A 101 -15.96 -4.88 8.87
CA LYS A 101 -17.43 -4.81 8.83
C LYS A 101 -17.95 -3.75 7.86
N ASP A 102 -17.24 -2.64 7.70
CA ASP A 102 -17.74 -1.47 6.97
C ASP A 102 -17.28 -1.44 5.51
N PHE A 103 -16.55 -2.47 5.07
CA PHE A 103 -16.00 -2.56 3.72
C PHE A 103 -16.20 -3.95 3.12
N THR A 104 -16.44 -3.99 1.81
CA THR A 104 -16.45 -5.22 1.01
C THR A 104 -15.13 -5.31 0.23
N PRO A 105 -14.25 -6.29 0.53
CA PRO A 105 -13.03 -6.51 -0.25
C PRO A 105 -13.36 -6.95 -1.67
N ILE A 106 -12.77 -6.28 -2.66
CA ILE A 106 -12.95 -6.64 -4.07
C ILE A 106 -11.74 -7.42 -4.57
N THR A 107 -10.53 -6.85 -4.45
CA THR A 107 -9.31 -7.53 -4.92
C THR A 107 -8.03 -6.87 -4.43
N ASN A 108 -6.94 -7.64 -4.39
CA ASN A 108 -5.59 -7.11 -4.25
C ASN A 108 -5.11 -6.65 -5.64
N LEU A 109 -4.91 -5.34 -5.81
CA LEU A 109 -4.39 -4.77 -7.05
C LEU A 109 -2.96 -5.23 -7.31
N GLY A 110 -2.17 -5.42 -6.25
CA GLY A 110 -0.81 -5.95 -6.29
C GLY A 110 0.05 -5.42 -5.15
N GLU A 111 1.36 -5.57 -5.31
CA GLU A 111 2.34 -5.24 -4.28
C GLU A 111 3.57 -4.53 -4.84
N VAL A 112 4.25 -3.80 -3.98
CA VAL A 112 5.50 -3.10 -4.25
C VAL A 112 6.50 -3.40 -3.14
N PRO A 113 7.72 -3.83 -3.50
CA PRO A 113 8.80 -4.01 -2.54
C PRO A 113 9.21 -2.68 -1.92
N LEU A 114 9.75 -2.76 -0.70
CA LEU A 114 10.38 -1.62 -0.05
C LEU A 114 11.90 -1.70 -0.21
N LEU A 115 12.55 -0.54 -0.15
CA LEU A 115 13.98 -0.36 -0.23
C LEU A 115 14.47 0.24 1.08
N VAL A 116 15.40 -0.44 1.74
CA VAL A 116 16.17 0.13 2.84
C VAL A 116 17.21 1.06 2.22
N THR A 117 17.09 2.35 2.48
CA THR A 117 18.05 3.36 2.00
C THR A 117 18.69 4.07 3.17
N ALA A 118 19.93 4.50 3.00
CA ALA A 118 20.68 5.27 3.99
C ALA A 118 21.28 6.55 3.39
N ASN A 119 21.55 7.51 4.27
CA ASN A 119 22.36 8.66 3.91
C ASN A 119 23.77 8.18 3.48
N PRO A 120 24.39 8.76 2.42
CA PRO A 120 25.69 8.31 1.94
C PRO A 120 26.81 8.36 3.00
N ALA A 121 26.74 9.29 3.96
CA ALA A 121 27.72 9.48 5.03
C ALA A 121 27.66 8.42 6.13
N VAL A 122 26.57 7.64 6.24
CA VAL A 122 26.49 6.53 7.20
C VAL A 122 27.50 5.45 6.79
N PRO A 123 28.44 5.01 7.62
CA PRO A 123 29.50 4.07 7.23
C PRO A 123 29.02 2.61 7.16
N ALA A 124 28.00 2.34 6.34
CA ALA A 124 27.46 1.01 6.05
C ALA A 124 27.21 0.85 4.54
N ARG A 125 27.50 -0.32 3.99
CA ARG A 125 27.32 -0.66 2.56
C ARG A 125 26.11 -1.53 2.31
N ASN A 126 25.62 -2.20 3.34
CA ASN A 126 24.47 -3.10 3.32
C ASN A 126 23.74 -3.02 4.67
N LEU A 127 22.58 -3.68 4.77
CA LEU A 127 21.78 -3.64 5.99
C LEU A 127 22.48 -4.30 7.19
N ARG A 128 23.29 -5.35 6.97
CA ARG A 128 24.04 -6.01 8.05
C ARG A 128 24.99 -5.05 8.74
N GLU A 129 25.81 -4.34 7.96
CA GLU A 129 26.73 -3.33 8.48
C GLU A 129 26.00 -2.19 9.18
N PHE A 130 24.83 -1.77 8.67
CA PHE A 130 24.02 -0.74 9.33
C PHE A 130 23.50 -1.21 10.69
N ILE A 131 23.01 -2.44 10.79
CA ILE A 131 22.55 -3.03 12.05
C ILE A 131 23.71 -3.12 13.05
N ASP A 132 24.88 -3.58 12.61
CA ASP A 132 26.06 -3.70 13.48
C ASP A 132 26.53 -2.32 13.96
N LEU A 133 26.53 -1.32 13.08
CA LEU A 133 26.81 0.06 13.42
C LEU A 133 25.82 0.61 14.45
N ALA A 134 24.53 0.38 14.25
CA ALA A 134 23.49 0.82 15.18
C ALA A 134 23.63 0.17 16.57
N ARG A 135 23.97 -1.11 16.65
CA ARG A 135 24.26 -1.80 17.92
C ARG A 135 25.48 -1.23 18.65
N GLN A 136 26.51 -0.84 17.90
CA GLN A 136 27.73 -0.22 18.48
C GLN A 136 27.49 1.23 18.91
N GLN A 137 26.48 1.89 18.35
CA GLN A 137 26.21 3.31 18.54
C GLN A 137 24.73 3.57 18.89
N PRO A 138 24.24 3.05 20.03
CA PRO A 138 22.84 3.19 20.43
C PRO A 138 22.43 4.65 20.52
N GLY A 139 21.26 4.98 19.97
CA GLY A 139 20.71 6.35 19.95
C GLY A 139 21.37 7.33 18.98
N LYS A 140 22.36 6.90 18.16
CA LYS A 140 22.97 7.76 17.13
C LYS A 140 22.37 7.60 15.74
N HIS A 141 21.66 6.50 15.50
CA HIS A 141 21.06 6.19 14.22
C HIS A 141 19.55 6.16 14.34
N PHE A 142 18.88 6.70 13.32
CA PHE A 142 17.44 6.86 13.30
C PHE A 142 16.90 6.38 11.95
N PHE A 143 15.79 5.65 12.01
CA PHE A 143 14.93 5.43 10.86
C PHE A 143 13.93 6.57 10.71
N GLY A 144 13.46 6.82 9.48
CA GLY A 144 12.35 7.73 9.20
C GLY A 144 11.20 7.03 8.50
N ALA A 145 10.05 6.94 9.15
CA ALA A 145 8.85 6.33 8.59
C ALA A 145 7.93 7.35 7.93
N SER A 146 7.33 6.97 6.81
CA SER A 146 6.37 7.79 6.06
C SER A 146 5.09 8.12 6.84
N ALA A 147 4.64 7.24 7.74
CA ALA A 147 3.52 7.46 8.65
C ALA A 147 3.47 6.35 9.70
N ALA A 148 2.77 6.59 10.81
CA ALA A 148 2.48 5.55 11.77
C ALA A 148 1.65 4.42 11.13
N GLY A 149 2.20 3.21 11.16
CA GLY A 149 1.53 2.00 10.70
C GLY A 149 1.65 1.75 9.20
N SER A 150 2.38 2.62 8.48
CA SER A 150 2.72 2.35 7.10
C SER A 150 3.62 1.13 6.98
N ALA A 151 3.70 0.58 5.77
CA ALA A 151 4.63 -0.51 5.47
C ALA A 151 6.08 -0.16 5.86
N SER A 152 6.48 1.11 5.72
CA SER A 152 7.75 1.67 6.21
C SER A 152 7.92 1.45 7.71
N HIS A 153 6.99 1.99 8.51
CA HIS A 153 7.06 1.94 9.97
C HIS A 153 7.13 0.51 10.49
N LEU A 154 6.29 -0.37 9.92
CA LEU A 154 6.25 -1.76 10.34
C LEU A 154 7.51 -2.52 9.91
N ALA A 155 8.05 -2.27 8.72
CA ALA A 155 9.30 -2.90 8.29
C ALA A 155 10.50 -2.44 9.14
N GLU A 156 10.58 -1.15 9.46
CA GLU A 156 11.62 -0.59 10.34
C GLU A 156 11.56 -1.21 11.73
N ALA A 157 10.37 -1.26 12.33
CA ALA A 157 10.17 -1.86 13.64
C ALA A 157 10.45 -3.37 13.64
N ALA A 158 10.05 -4.10 12.59
CA ALA A 158 10.34 -5.52 12.44
C ALA A 158 11.85 -5.79 12.32
N ILE A 159 12.55 -5.03 11.49
CA ILE A 159 14.00 -5.15 11.33
C ILE A 159 14.70 -4.85 12.64
N SER A 160 14.38 -3.73 13.31
CA SER A 160 14.98 -3.38 14.61
C SER A 160 14.73 -4.46 15.67
N TYR A 161 13.50 -4.99 15.74
CA TYR A 161 13.11 -6.03 16.69
C TYR A 161 13.84 -7.36 16.43
N GLU A 162 13.79 -7.88 15.20
CA GLU A 162 14.41 -9.16 14.85
C GLU A 162 15.95 -9.07 14.92
N ALA A 163 16.50 -7.93 14.53
CA ALA A 163 17.93 -7.65 14.64
C ALA A 163 18.36 -7.34 16.08
N LYS A 164 17.45 -7.21 17.06
CA LYS A 164 17.80 -6.77 18.42
C LYS A 164 18.69 -5.51 18.40
N ALA A 165 18.34 -4.56 17.54
CA ALA A 165 19.02 -3.29 17.37
C ALA A 165 18.05 -2.18 17.75
N ASP A 166 18.45 -1.35 18.72
CA ASP A 166 17.63 -0.22 19.16
C ASP A 166 17.86 0.96 18.21
N VAL A 167 17.05 1.02 17.14
CA VAL A 167 17.05 2.12 16.17
C VAL A 167 15.72 2.87 16.29
N PRO A 168 15.72 4.06 16.91
CA PRO A 168 14.50 4.86 17.04
C PRO A 168 13.95 5.25 15.66
N ILE A 169 12.62 5.33 15.58
CA ILE A 169 11.89 5.65 14.35
C ILE A 169 11.25 7.03 14.48
N VAL A 170 11.59 7.94 13.57
CA VAL A 170 11.00 9.28 13.46
C VAL A 170 9.83 9.21 12.49
N LEU A 171 8.65 9.66 12.91
CA LEU A 171 7.44 9.66 12.09
C LEU A 171 7.32 10.95 11.27
N TYR A 172 7.13 10.82 9.96
CA TYR A 172 6.89 11.93 9.03
C TYR A 172 5.45 11.97 8.53
N LYS A 173 5.11 13.06 7.81
CA LYS A 173 3.81 13.24 7.12
C LYS A 173 3.91 12.85 5.64
N GLY A 174 4.40 11.64 5.38
CA GLY A 174 4.63 11.07 4.06
C GLY A 174 6.11 10.88 3.74
N THR A 175 6.37 10.18 2.64
CA THR A 175 7.72 9.84 2.17
C THR A 175 8.58 11.06 1.81
N GLY A 176 8.00 12.09 1.19
CA GLY A 176 8.75 13.24 0.68
C GLY A 176 9.58 13.95 1.76
N PRO A 177 8.96 14.33 2.91
CA PRO A 177 9.69 14.86 4.06
C PRO A 177 10.78 13.91 4.60
N ALA A 178 10.49 12.62 4.75
CA ALA A 178 11.47 11.63 5.25
C ALA A 178 12.70 11.53 4.33
N LEU A 179 12.51 11.47 3.01
CA LEU A 179 13.62 11.42 2.05
C LEU A 179 14.43 12.72 2.02
N THR A 180 13.78 13.88 2.23
CA THR A 180 14.48 15.16 2.36
C THR A 180 15.43 15.14 3.55
N ASP A 181 14.95 14.71 4.71
CA ASP A 181 15.76 14.63 5.94
C ASP A 181 16.85 13.56 5.84
N LEU A 182 16.56 12.43 5.17
CA LEU A 182 17.57 11.42 4.87
C LEU A 182 18.70 12.00 4.02
N MET A 183 18.39 12.70 2.93
CA MET A 183 19.41 13.34 2.09
C MET A 183 20.18 14.44 2.84
N GLY A 184 19.51 15.16 3.75
CA GLY A 184 20.13 16.15 4.63
C GLY A 184 20.98 15.57 5.77
N GLY A 185 20.84 14.27 6.06
CA GLY A 185 21.56 13.59 7.14
C GLY A 185 20.96 13.79 8.52
N HIS A 186 19.71 14.26 8.61
CA HIS A 186 18.98 14.40 9.88
C HIS A 186 18.51 13.05 10.42
N ILE A 187 18.33 12.07 9.54
CA ILE A 187 18.10 10.66 9.86
C ILE A 187 19.10 9.78 9.12
N SER A 188 19.35 8.57 9.62
CA SER A 188 20.36 7.68 9.07
C SER A 188 19.83 6.82 7.92
N ALA A 189 18.58 6.35 8.02
CA ALA A 189 17.99 5.45 7.06
C ALA A 189 16.46 5.64 6.94
N VAL A 190 15.90 5.18 5.83
CA VAL A 190 14.45 5.12 5.55
C VAL A 190 14.15 3.81 4.85
N ILE A 191 13.05 3.17 5.22
CA ILE A 191 12.49 2.05 4.44
C ILE A 191 11.22 2.54 3.76
N ASP A 192 11.22 2.59 2.43
CA ASP A 192 10.00 2.98 1.70
C ASP A 192 9.90 2.30 0.34
N ALA A 193 8.75 2.41 -0.32
CA ALA A 193 8.49 1.81 -1.62
C ALA A 193 9.61 2.14 -2.63
N VAL A 194 10.00 1.15 -3.42
CA VAL A 194 11.08 1.30 -4.41
C VAL A 194 10.88 2.51 -5.35
N PRO A 195 9.66 2.85 -5.86
CA PRO A 195 9.49 3.97 -6.78
C PRO A 195 9.88 5.33 -6.21
N SER A 196 9.68 5.55 -4.92
CA SER A 196 10.04 6.80 -4.25
C SER A 196 11.53 6.84 -3.90
N SER A 197 12.10 5.70 -3.53
CA SER A 197 13.46 5.59 -2.99
C SER A 197 14.53 5.35 -4.05
N LEU A 198 14.19 4.72 -5.18
CA LEU A 198 15.14 4.38 -6.24
C LEU A 198 15.70 5.61 -6.98
N PRO A 199 14.91 6.67 -7.31
CA PRO A 199 15.48 7.83 -8.02
C PRO A 199 16.58 8.55 -7.22
N PRO A 200 16.45 8.84 -5.91
CA PRO A 200 17.54 9.38 -5.10
C PRO A 200 18.77 8.47 -5.03
N VAL A 201 18.58 7.14 -5.00
CA VAL A 201 19.68 6.16 -5.05
C VAL A 201 20.42 6.24 -6.39
N LYS A 202 19.70 6.25 -7.51
CA LYS A 202 20.30 6.40 -8.85
C LYS A 202 21.04 7.72 -9.03
N ALA A 203 20.57 8.78 -8.36
CA ALA A 203 21.21 10.08 -8.35
C ALA A 203 22.39 10.18 -7.36
N GLY A 204 22.72 9.12 -6.61
CA GLY A 204 23.79 9.11 -5.62
C GLY A 204 23.53 9.97 -4.38
N ARG A 205 22.29 10.44 -4.18
CA ARG A 205 21.92 11.29 -3.03
C ARG A 205 21.60 10.46 -1.79
N THR A 206 21.24 9.21 -1.98
CA THR A 206 21.12 8.16 -0.95
C THR A 206 21.76 6.88 -1.48
N LYS A 207 21.88 5.85 -0.64
CA LYS A 207 22.35 4.52 -1.07
C LYS A 207 21.40 3.43 -0.61
N ALA A 208 21.24 2.41 -1.45
CA ALA A 208 20.46 1.22 -1.12
C ALA A 208 21.28 0.25 -0.25
N LEU A 209 20.66 -0.26 0.81
CA LEU A 209 21.27 -1.20 1.75
C LEU A 209 20.69 -2.62 1.64
N ALA A 210 19.38 -2.72 1.38
CA ALA A 210 18.68 -3.98 1.19
C ALA A 210 17.30 -3.76 0.53
N VAL A 211 16.74 -4.79 -0.09
CA VAL A 211 15.33 -4.84 -0.52
C VAL A 211 14.53 -5.77 0.39
N THR A 212 13.27 -5.43 0.66
CA THR A 212 12.43 -6.19 1.62
C THR A 212 11.63 -7.33 1.01
N SER A 213 11.69 -7.49 -0.31
CA SER A 213 11.11 -8.65 -1.03
C SER A 213 11.89 -9.93 -0.78
N ALA A 214 11.23 -11.07 -0.97
CA ALA A 214 11.89 -12.39 -0.90
C ALA A 214 13.06 -12.56 -1.88
N GLN A 215 13.04 -11.82 -2.99
CA GLN A 215 14.07 -11.86 -4.03
C GLN A 215 14.64 -10.46 -4.30
N ARG A 216 15.86 -10.41 -4.81
CA ARG A 216 16.48 -9.17 -5.29
C ARG A 216 15.70 -8.58 -6.45
N LEU A 217 15.84 -7.28 -6.64
CA LEU A 217 15.19 -6.59 -7.74
C LEU A 217 16.08 -6.61 -8.98
N PRO A 218 15.55 -6.89 -10.18
CA PRO A 218 16.33 -6.81 -11.42
C PRO A 218 16.98 -5.43 -11.66
N ALA A 219 16.34 -4.36 -11.16
CA ALA A 219 16.87 -3.00 -11.24
C ALA A 219 18.01 -2.70 -10.24
N LEU A 220 18.23 -3.58 -9.26
CA LEU A 220 19.24 -3.47 -8.21
C LEU A 220 19.86 -4.86 -7.90
N PRO A 221 20.51 -5.52 -8.88
CA PRO A 221 20.95 -6.91 -8.74
C PRO A 221 22.01 -7.11 -7.64
N ASP A 222 22.79 -6.07 -7.34
CA ASP A 222 23.84 -6.09 -6.33
C ASP A 222 23.35 -5.77 -4.92
N VAL A 223 22.11 -5.28 -4.78
CA VAL A 223 21.52 -4.97 -3.48
C VAL A 223 20.91 -6.25 -2.89
N PRO A 224 21.36 -6.71 -1.72
CA PRO A 224 20.85 -7.93 -1.12
C PRO A 224 19.41 -7.78 -0.64
N THR A 225 18.73 -8.89 -0.38
CA THR A 225 17.48 -8.85 0.38
C THR A 225 17.76 -8.64 1.87
N VAL A 226 16.74 -8.26 2.64
CA VAL A 226 16.82 -8.23 4.11
C VAL A 226 17.13 -9.64 4.65
N ALA A 227 16.55 -10.68 4.05
CA ALA A 227 16.83 -12.06 4.42
C ALA A 227 18.30 -12.46 4.23
N GLU A 228 18.90 -12.09 3.09
CA GLU A 228 20.33 -12.28 2.81
C GLU A 228 21.21 -11.43 3.75
N SER A 229 20.68 -10.32 4.27
CA SER A 229 21.37 -9.40 5.17
C SER A 229 21.43 -9.88 6.63
N GLY A 230 20.90 -11.07 6.94
CA GLY A 230 21.03 -11.69 8.27
C GLY A 230 19.72 -11.83 9.04
N LEU A 231 18.58 -11.58 8.41
CA LEU A 231 17.24 -11.78 8.98
C LEU A 231 16.47 -12.84 8.18
N PRO A 232 16.84 -14.13 8.26
CA PRO A 232 16.31 -15.18 7.39
C PRO A 232 14.79 -15.29 7.48
N GLY A 233 14.13 -15.39 6.32
CA GLY A 233 12.66 -15.45 6.23
C GLY A 233 11.97 -14.09 6.28
N PHE A 234 12.70 -12.99 6.41
CA PHE A 234 12.12 -11.65 6.36
C PHE A 234 11.55 -11.37 4.96
N GLU A 235 10.26 -11.02 4.93
CA GLU A 235 9.60 -10.46 3.76
C GLU A 235 8.51 -9.48 4.21
N MET A 236 8.61 -8.24 3.75
CA MET A 236 7.58 -7.22 3.95
C MET A 236 7.47 -6.33 2.71
N VAL A 237 6.30 -6.35 2.09
CA VAL A 237 5.98 -5.50 0.94
C VAL A 237 4.86 -4.54 1.32
N SER A 238 4.74 -3.43 0.59
CA SER A 238 3.50 -2.67 0.59
C SER A 238 2.56 -3.26 -0.46
N TRP A 239 1.27 -3.29 -0.20
CA TRP A 239 0.27 -3.85 -1.11
C TRP A 239 -0.96 -2.96 -1.16
N TYR A 240 -1.62 -2.89 -2.32
CA TYR A 240 -2.77 -2.02 -2.54
C TYR A 240 -4.02 -2.83 -2.86
N GLY A 241 -5.12 -2.49 -2.22
CA GLY A 241 -6.41 -3.15 -2.41
C GLY A 241 -7.45 -2.23 -3.02
N LEU A 242 -8.47 -2.87 -3.57
CA LEU A 242 -9.74 -2.25 -3.95
C LEU A 242 -10.84 -2.77 -3.03
N TRP A 243 -11.62 -1.85 -2.46
CA TRP A 243 -12.80 -2.14 -1.64
C TRP A 243 -13.98 -1.32 -2.12
N GLY A 244 -15.19 -1.78 -1.78
CA GLY A 244 -16.39 -0.93 -1.73
C GLY A 244 -16.90 -0.80 -0.29
N PRO A 245 -17.99 -0.06 -0.07
CA PRO A 245 -18.73 -0.06 1.20
C PRO A 245 -19.20 -1.48 1.57
N ALA A 246 -19.57 -1.66 2.84
CA ALA A 246 -20.17 -2.90 3.33
C ALA A 246 -21.41 -3.30 2.51
N LYS A 247 -21.61 -4.62 2.36
CA LYS A 247 -22.77 -5.23 1.70
C LYS A 247 -22.88 -4.89 0.21
N LEU A 248 -21.76 -4.67 -0.45
CA LEU A 248 -21.74 -4.46 -1.90
C LEU A 248 -22.32 -5.72 -2.60
N PRO A 249 -23.24 -5.57 -3.57
CA PRO A 249 -23.81 -6.70 -4.30
C PRO A 249 -22.74 -7.58 -4.96
N ALA A 250 -22.95 -8.90 -4.93
CA ALA A 250 -21.96 -9.87 -5.41
C ALA A 250 -21.69 -9.75 -6.92
N ASP A 251 -22.68 -9.36 -7.71
CA ASP A 251 -22.55 -9.10 -9.15
C ASP A 251 -21.69 -7.86 -9.43
N VAL A 252 -21.79 -6.81 -8.61
CA VAL A 252 -20.92 -5.63 -8.67
C VAL A 252 -19.48 -6.01 -8.30
N VAL A 253 -19.29 -6.78 -7.23
CA VAL A 253 -17.96 -7.29 -6.82
C VAL A 253 -17.34 -8.11 -7.95
N GLY A 254 -18.09 -9.05 -8.52
CA GLY A 254 -17.62 -9.89 -9.63
C GLY A 254 -17.26 -9.08 -10.89
N THR A 255 -18.08 -8.08 -11.23
CA THR A 255 -17.83 -7.19 -12.37
C THR A 255 -16.52 -6.40 -12.19
N LEU A 256 -16.32 -5.81 -11.01
CA LEU A 256 -15.13 -5.02 -10.70
C LEU A 256 -13.87 -5.91 -10.62
N HIS A 257 -13.98 -7.08 -9.99
CA HIS A 257 -12.87 -8.04 -9.91
C HIS A 257 -12.44 -8.51 -11.30
N GLU A 258 -13.37 -8.91 -12.16
CA GLU A 258 -13.04 -9.34 -13.53
C GLU A 258 -12.44 -8.21 -14.37
N ALA A 259 -12.91 -6.97 -14.21
CA ALA A 259 -12.31 -5.82 -14.90
C ALA A 259 -10.88 -5.56 -14.43
N VAL A 260 -10.59 -5.68 -13.12
CA VAL A 260 -9.21 -5.60 -12.60
C VAL A 260 -8.36 -6.75 -13.12
N ARG A 261 -8.88 -7.99 -13.11
CA ARG A 261 -8.18 -9.18 -13.61
C ARG A 261 -7.81 -9.06 -15.09
N LYS A 262 -8.63 -8.41 -15.91
CA LYS A 262 -8.27 -8.09 -17.31
C LYS A 262 -7.31 -6.91 -17.40
N ALA A 263 -7.45 -5.92 -16.52
CA ALA A 263 -6.63 -4.71 -16.54
C ALA A 263 -5.15 -5.01 -16.33
N ILE A 264 -4.79 -5.93 -15.42
CA ILE A 264 -3.38 -6.30 -15.16
C ILE A 264 -2.64 -6.77 -16.41
N ASP A 265 -3.36 -7.29 -17.41
CA ASP A 265 -2.78 -7.79 -18.63
C ASP A 265 -2.64 -6.73 -19.73
N SER A 266 -3.29 -5.58 -19.57
CA SER A 266 -3.24 -4.50 -20.56
C SER A 266 -1.83 -3.91 -20.66
N PRO A 267 -1.35 -3.56 -21.86
CA PRO A 267 -0.01 -3.01 -22.04
C PRO A 267 0.22 -1.73 -21.22
N ARG A 268 -0.80 -0.85 -21.16
CA ARG A 268 -0.71 0.41 -20.41
C ARG A 268 -0.59 0.17 -18.91
N VAL A 269 -1.38 -0.74 -18.34
CA VAL A 269 -1.28 -1.08 -16.92
C VAL A 269 0.08 -1.73 -16.64
N LYS A 270 0.50 -2.73 -17.43
CA LYS A 270 1.82 -3.37 -17.27
C LYS A 270 2.97 -2.36 -17.29
N GLN A 271 2.93 -1.39 -18.21
CA GLN A 271 3.92 -0.33 -18.28
C GLN A 271 3.95 0.49 -16.98
N VAL A 272 2.81 1.05 -16.56
CA VAL A 272 2.75 1.90 -15.35
C VAL A 272 3.13 1.11 -14.10
N LEU A 273 2.64 -0.13 -13.96
CA LEU A 273 3.02 -0.99 -12.84
C LEU A 273 4.53 -1.26 -12.83
N SER A 274 5.15 -1.53 -13.98
CA SER A 274 6.60 -1.71 -14.08
C SER A 274 7.38 -0.44 -13.71
N GLU A 275 6.94 0.73 -14.17
CA GLU A 275 7.54 2.03 -13.79
C GLU A 275 7.45 2.26 -12.27
N GLN A 276 6.39 1.75 -11.65
CA GLN A 276 6.17 1.77 -10.21
C GLN A 276 6.74 0.54 -9.47
N SER A 277 7.58 -0.29 -10.11
CA SER A 277 8.11 -1.53 -9.50
C SER A 277 7.03 -2.37 -8.80
N PHE A 278 5.81 -2.30 -9.32
CA PHE A 278 4.59 -2.84 -8.74
C PHE A 278 4.21 -4.11 -9.49
N VAL A 279 3.90 -5.17 -8.76
CA VAL A 279 3.53 -6.48 -9.32
C VAL A 279 2.03 -6.67 -9.13
N GLY A 280 1.29 -6.66 -10.23
CA GLY A 280 -0.17 -6.86 -10.22
C GLY A 280 -0.57 -8.27 -9.78
N LYS A 281 -1.63 -8.40 -8.96
CA LYS A 281 -2.13 -9.71 -8.48
C LYS A 281 -3.56 -10.06 -8.90
N ALA A 282 -4.50 -9.12 -8.79
CA ALA A 282 -5.94 -9.35 -9.03
C ALA A 282 -6.53 -10.57 -8.29
N THR A 283 -6.15 -10.75 -7.01
CA THR A 283 -6.59 -11.87 -6.18
C THR A 283 -8.12 -11.93 -6.06
N ALA A 284 -8.70 -13.13 -6.05
CA ALA A 284 -10.14 -13.33 -5.85
C ALA A 284 -10.64 -12.67 -4.55
N PRO A 285 -11.90 -12.16 -4.50
CA PRO A 285 -12.41 -11.40 -3.36
C PRO A 285 -12.27 -12.10 -2.00
N GLU A 286 -12.60 -13.39 -1.92
CA GLU A 286 -12.55 -14.18 -0.67
C GLU A 286 -11.10 -14.39 -0.21
N ALA A 287 -10.21 -14.68 -1.16
CA ALA A 287 -8.79 -14.82 -0.90
C ALA A 287 -8.16 -13.48 -0.48
N PHE A 288 -8.61 -12.36 -1.06
CA PHE A 288 -8.18 -11.04 -0.63
C PHE A 288 -8.68 -10.71 0.78
N ALA A 289 -9.93 -11.03 1.11
CA ALA A 289 -10.46 -10.88 2.46
C ALA A 289 -9.66 -11.71 3.49
N ALA A 290 -9.29 -12.94 3.14
CA ALA A 290 -8.43 -13.78 3.97
C ALA A 290 -7.02 -13.20 4.14
N TYR A 291 -6.44 -12.67 3.05
CA TYR A 291 -5.14 -12.00 3.07
C TYR A 291 -5.13 -10.78 4.00
N VAL A 292 -6.14 -9.91 3.92
CA VAL A 292 -6.26 -8.72 4.80
C VAL A 292 -6.31 -9.14 6.28
N ARG A 293 -7.07 -10.19 6.62
CA ARG A 293 -7.13 -10.70 8.01
C ARG A 293 -5.80 -11.27 8.48
N ALA A 294 -5.10 -12.00 7.61
CA ALA A 294 -3.78 -12.55 7.91
C ALA A 294 -2.74 -11.45 8.15
N GLU A 295 -2.74 -10.42 7.31
CA GLU A 295 -1.85 -9.26 7.46
C GLU A 295 -2.16 -8.47 8.73
N HIS A 296 -3.43 -8.20 9.03
CA HIS A 296 -3.84 -7.56 10.28
C HIS A 296 -3.35 -8.35 11.51
N ALA A 297 -3.49 -9.68 11.50
CA ALA A 297 -2.99 -10.53 12.59
C ALA A 297 -1.45 -10.53 12.70
N LYS A 298 -0.74 -10.53 11.55
CA LYS A 298 0.71 -10.40 11.49
C LYS A 298 1.17 -9.07 12.12
N TYR A 299 0.54 -7.97 11.72
CA TYR A 299 0.84 -6.63 12.23
C TYR A 299 0.55 -6.51 13.72
N ALA A 300 -0.54 -7.10 14.22
CA ALA A 300 -0.87 -7.07 15.65
C ALA A 300 0.22 -7.75 16.50
N LYS A 301 0.74 -8.89 16.05
CA LYS A 301 1.86 -9.57 16.72
C LYS A 301 3.12 -8.71 16.71
N LEU A 302 3.46 -8.13 15.57
CA LEU A 302 4.63 -7.28 15.41
C LEU A 302 4.55 -6.01 16.29
N ILE A 303 3.44 -5.27 16.20
CA ILE A 303 3.20 -4.05 16.97
C ILE A 303 3.35 -4.32 18.46
N LYS A 304 2.77 -5.43 18.94
CA LYS A 304 2.91 -5.85 20.34
C LYS A 304 4.35 -6.22 20.70
N ALA A 305 5.04 -6.98 19.85
CA ALA A 305 6.38 -7.46 20.11
C ALA A 305 7.43 -6.34 20.10
N ALA A 306 7.32 -5.41 19.15
CA ALA A 306 8.20 -4.25 18.99
C ALA A 306 7.75 -3.04 19.83
N ASN A 307 6.72 -3.20 20.69
CA ASN A 307 6.15 -2.15 21.54
C ASN A 307 5.87 -0.84 20.77
N ILE A 308 5.30 -0.96 19.58
CA ILE A 308 5.01 0.18 18.73
C ILE A 308 3.79 0.91 19.30
N THR A 309 4.00 2.16 19.70
CA THR A 309 2.93 3.04 20.19
C THR A 309 2.93 4.34 19.39
N ILE A 310 1.74 4.86 19.09
CA ILE A 310 1.55 6.26 18.73
C ILE A 310 0.89 6.97 19.91
N GLU A 311 1.51 8.04 20.38
CA GLU A 311 0.98 8.90 21.45
C GLU A 311 -0.34 9.55 21.06
#